data_AF-A0A1H2BLA5-F1
#
_entry.id   AF-A0A1H2BLA5-F1
#
_cell.length_a   1.000
_cell.length_b   1.000
_cell.length_c   1.000
_cell.angle_alpha   90.00
_cell.angle_beta   90.00
_cell.angle_gamma   90.00
#
_symmetry.space_group_name_H-M   'P 1'
#
loop_
_entity.id
_entity.type
_entity.pdbx_description
1 polymer ?
#
loop_
_entity_poly.entity_id
_entity_poly.type
_entity_poly.pdbx_seq_one_letter_code
_entity_poly.pdbx_strand_id
1 'polypeptide(L)'
;MNDDSHTLRGDGIAATIKADGAELSSLKNAEGRELLWQAGPRWPRHSPLLFPIVGRLKNDELRHNGKTYPMTQHGFARDLRFGWIERGANSCTLVLTDSAETRARYPFAFRLAVSFTVAKSDLDVIFEVTNTGDEMLPASIGAHPAFNWPLRPDLAKEAYEITFSNDEPAPIRRLKDGLMRAAPEPNPVSEKKLALSERLFDDDAVIFDRLASTSVRYAADRGPSIEVSWDGFQELGIWSKLGGAPFLCIEPWRGFASPTAFDGEFAHKPGLMHIAPAETRILRYRVGIGG
;
A
#
# COMPACT_ATOMS: atom_id res chain seq x y z
N MET A 1 -0.32 -1.16 -29.39
CA MET A 1 0.25 -0.86 -28.05
C MET A 1 0.02 -2.09 -27.22
N ASN A 2 1.03 -2.56 -26.48
CA ASN A 2 0.83 -3.74 -25.66
C ASN A 2 -0.08 -3.35 -24.48
N ASP A 3 -1.20 -4.05 -24.27
CA ASP A 3 -2.18 -3.70 -23.22
C ASP A 3 -1.68 -4.03 -21.79
N ASP A 4 -0.43 -4.48 -21.66
CA ASP A 4 0.16 -4.89 -20.39
C ASP A 4 0.60 -3.74 -19.51
N SER A 5 0.95 -2.60 -20.10
CA SER A 5 1.34 -1.41 -19.33
C SER A 5 1.06 -0.11 -20.07
N HIS A 6 1.01 0.98 -19.29
CA HIS A 6 0.80 2.34 -19.79
C HIS A 6 1.71 3.31 -19.04
N THR A 7 2.38 4.20 -19.76
CA THR A 7 3.27 5.21 -19.17
C THR A 7 2.62 6.59 -19.21
N LEU A 8 2.43 7.16 -18.03
CA LEU A 8 2.00 8.54 -17.81
C LEU A 8 3.21 9.47 -17.75
N ARG A 9 3.05 10.69 -18.27
CA ARG A 9 4.11 11.71 -18.28
C ARG A 9 3.56 13.05 -17.77
N GLY A 10 4.35 13.71 -16.93
CA GLY A 10 4.18 15.12 -16.56
C GLY A 10 5.50 15.88 -16.71
N ASP A 11 5.48 17.13 -16.27
CA ASP A 11 6.60 18.07 -16.46
C ASP A 11 7.84 17.76 -15.60
N GLY A 12 7.76 16.79 -14.67
CA GLY A 12 8.89 16.42 -13.81
C GLY A 12 8.98 14.94 -13.43
N ILE A 13 8.00 14.11 -13.81
CA ILE A 13 8.03 12.66 -13.53
C ILE A 13 7.42 11.85 -14.68
N ALA A 14 7.80 10.57 -14.74
CA ALA A 14 7.14 9.57 -15.56
C ALA A 14 6.79 8.35 -14.72
N ALA A 15 5.54 7.87 -14.83
CA ALA A 15 5.05 6.71 -14.08
C ALA A 15 4.58 5.63 -15.05
N THR A 16 4.96 4.36 -14.82
CA THR A 16 4.47 3.24 -15.63
C THR A 16 3.61 2.31 -14.79
N ILE A 17 2.39 2.05 -15.25
CA ILE A 17 1.39 1.24 -14.58
C ILE A 17 1.18 -0.03 -15.39
N LYS A 18 1.15 -1.18 -14.73
CA LYS A 18 0.79 -2.47 -15.33
C LYS A 18 -0.71 -2.74 -15.19
N ALA A 19 -1.28 -3.41 -16.19
CA ALA A 19 -2.64 -3.92 -16.09
C ALA A 19 -2.76 -5.01 -15.01
N ASP A 20 -1.73 -5.83 -14.85
CA ASP A 20 -1.67 -6.85 -13.80
C ASP A 20 -1.51 -6.16 -12.44
N GLY A 21 -2.50 -6.39 -11.56
CA GLY A 21 -2.58 -5.82 -10.23
C GLY A 21 -2.81 -4.31 -10.17
N ALA A 22 -3.05 -3.64 -11.31
CA ALA A 22 -2.96 -2.18 -11.42
C ALA A 22 -1.65 -1.64 -10.80
N GLU A 23 -0.54 -2.37 -10.97
CA GLU A 23 0.70 -2.12 -10.24
C GLU A 23 1.49 -0.94 -10.84
N LEU A 24 1.81 0.06 -10.03
CA LEU A 24 2.86 1.04 -10.36
C LEU A 24 4.21 0.30 -10.41
N SER A 25 4.83 0.22 -11.58
CA SER A 25 6.08 -0.54 -11.77
C SER A 25 7.32 0.31 -12.02
N SER A 26 7.16 1.60 -12.31
CA SER A 26 8.27 2.54 -12.46
C SER A 26 7.80 3.94 -12.12
N LEU A 27 8.63 4.70 -11.40
CA LEU A 27 8.44 6.10 -11.08
C LEU A 27 9.79 6.81 -11.22
N LYS A 28 9.95 7.56 -12.31
CA LYS A 28 11.19 8.28 -12.62
C LYS A 28 11.01 9.78 -12.42
N ASN A 29 12.03 10.43 -11.88
CA ASN A 29 12.09 11.90 -11.79
C ASN A 29 12.57 12.55 -13.11
N ALA A 30 12.72 13.88 -13.11
CA ALA A 30 13.11 14.67 -14.27
C ALA A 30 14.51 14.30 -14.80
N GLU A 31 15.43 13.89 -13.92
CA GLU A 31 16.77 13.41 -14.28
C GLU A 31 16.77 11.95 -14.77
N GLY A 32 15.60 11.30 -14.84
CA GLY A 32 15.46 9.90 -15.26
C GLY A 32 15.86 8.87 -14.20
N ARG A 33 16.07 9.29 -12.95
CA ARG A 33 16.38 8.40 -11.83
C ARG A 33 15.14 7.59 -11.46
N GLU A 34 15.30 6.28 -11.43
CA GLU A 34 14.27 5.37 -10.93
C GLU A 34 14.19 5.46 -9.40
N LEU A 35 13.01 5.82 -8.91
CA LEU A 35 12.73 5.97 -7.48
C LEU A 35 12.09 4.72 -6.90
N LEU A 36 11.46 3.88 -7.72
CA LEU A 36 10.80 2.66 -7.29
C LEU A 36 11.74 1.46 -7.41
N TRP A 37 11.63 0.54 -6.45
CA TRP A 37 12.24 -0.77 -6.56
C TRP A 37 11.74 -1.52 -7.81
N GLN A 38 12.68 -2.13 -8.55
CA GLN A 38 12.41 -2.69 -9.88
C GLN A 38 12.04 -4.17 -9.89
N ALA A 39 11.57 -4.69 -8.75
CA ALA A 39 11.39 -6.13 -8.51
C ALA A 39 12.68 -6.96 -8.70
N GLY A 40 12.76 -8.09 -8.02
CA GLY A 40 13.91 -8.98 -8.17
C GLY A 40 13.86 -10.16 -7.21
N PRO A 41 14.92 -10.99 -7.15
CA PRO A 41 14.94 -12.20 -6.33
C PRO A 41 14.69 -11.95 -4.84
N ARG A 42 15.07 -10.76 -4.33
CA ARG A 42 14.80 -10.38 -2.94
C ARG A 42 13.32 -10.11 -2.67
N TRP A 43 12.64 -9.48 -3.63
CA TRP A 43 11.20 -9.23 -3.56
C TRP A 43 10.65 -8.99 -4.98
N PRO A 44 9.77 -9.86 -5.50
CA PRO A 44 9.39 -9.86 -6.93
C PRO A 44 8.23 -8.91 -7.26
N ARG A 45 8.05 -7.83 -6.49
CA ARG A 45 6.98 -6.83 -6.68
C ARG A 45 7.55 -5.42 -6.60
N HIS A 46 6.80 -4.43 -7.07
CA HIS A 46 7.20 -3.02 -7.11
C HIS A 46 6.35 -2.18 -6.15
N SER A 47 5.04 -2.17 -6.36
CA SER A 47 4.06 -1.39 -5.60
C SER A 47 2.69 -2.07 -5.64
N PRO A 48 2.54 -3.28 -5.06
CA PRO A 48 1.29 -4.02 -5.14
C PRO A 48 0.15 -3.31 -4.41
N LEU A 49 -1.06 -3.48 -4.95
CA LEU A 49 -2.31 -3.10 -4.31
C LEU A 49 -2.78 -4.22 -3.36
N LEU A 50 -3.29 -3.84 -2.19
CA LEU A 50 -3.74 -4.77 -1.14
C LEU A 50 -5.28 -4.74 -1.05
N PHE A 51 -5.96 -5.78 -1.53
CA PHE A 51 -7.42 -5.91 -1.48
C PHE A 51 -7.85 -7.37 -1.63
N PRO A 52 -8.88 -7.85 -0.89
CA PRO A 52 -9.78 -7.12 0.02
C PRO A 52 -9.30 -7.09 1.48
N ILE A 53 -8.04 -7.47 1.73
CA ILE A 53 -7.43 -7.45 3.05
C ILE A 53 -6.07 -6.76 2.99
N VAL A 54 -5.65 -6.18 4.10
CA VAL A 54 -4.27 -5.75 4.35
C VAL A 54 -3.64 -6.74 5.33
N GLY A 55 -2.42 -7.18 5.06
CA GLY A 55 -1.72 -8.18 5.87
C GLY A 55 -2.34 -9.58 5.74
N ARG A 56 -2.20 -10.41 6.77
CA ARG A 56 -2.63 -11.81 6.75
C ARG A 56 -3.91 -12.01 7.59
N LEU A 57 -4.77 -12.94 7.18
CA LEU A 57 -5.82 -13.47 8.05
C LEU A 57 -5.27 -14.61 8.90
N LYS A 58 -5.90 -14.87 10.05
CA LYS A 58 -5.57 -16.04 10.85
C LYS A 58 -5.82 -17.29 10.00
N ASN A 59 -4.85 -18.20 9.99
CA ASN A 59 -4.86 -19.44 9.20
C ASN A 59 -5.00 -19.24 7.68
N ASP A 60 -4.80 -18.03 7.13
CA ASP A 60 -5.11 -17.70 5.73
C ASP A 60 -6.58 -17.96 5.35
N GLU A 61 -7.49 -17.76 6.29
CA GLU A 61 -8.90 -18.08 6.16
C GLU A 61 -9.80 -16.87 6.42
N LEU A 62 -10.75 -16.66 5.51
CA LEU A 62 -11.88 -15.75 5.68
C LEU A 62 -13.10 -16.57 6.10
N ARG A 63 -13.68 -16.26 7.27
CA ARG A 63 -14.92 -16.87 7.76
C ARG A 63 -16.11 -15.98 7.44
N HIS A 64 -17.12 -16.51 6.76
CA HIS A 64 -18.34 -15.76 6.47
C HIS A 64 -19.55 -16.69 6.40
N ASN A 65 -20.58 -16.41 7.23
CA ASN A 65 -21.85 -17.14 7.26
C ASN A 65 -21.65 -18.66 7.42
N GLY A 66 -20.77 -19.06 8.34
CA GLY A 66 -20.47 -20.46 8.62
C GLY A 66 -19.65 -21.19 7.56
N LYS A 67 -19.17 -20.48 6.52
CA LYS A 67 -18.24 -21.01 5.50
C LYS A 67 -16.86 -20.39 5.65
N THR A 68 -15.86 -21.14 5.22
CA THR A 68 -14.46 -20.69 5.17
C THR A 68 -14.01 -20.55 3.72
N TYR A 69 -13.31 -19.47 3.42
CA TYR A 69 -12.75 -19.16 2.11
C TYR A 69 -11.24 -18.95 2.24
N PRO A 70 -10.43 -19.55 1.34
CA PRO A 70 -8.98 -19.36 1.38
C PRO A 70 -8.62 -17.94 0.97
N MET A 71 -7.73 -17.31 1.74
CA MET A 71 -7.30 -15.93 1.51
C MET A 71 -5.82 -15.76 1.81
N THR A 72 -5.03 -15.60 0.76
CA THR A 72 -3.59 -15.31 0.88
C THR A 72 -3.36 -13.92 1.46
N GLN A 73 -2.19 -13.74 2.08
CA GLN A 73 -1.71 -12.43 2.56
C GLN A 73 -1.95 -11.32 1.52
N HIS A 74 -2.41 -10.16 1.99
CA HIS A 74 -2.76 -8.95 1.22
C HIS A 74 -3.83 -9.13 0.14
N GLY A 75 -4.59 -10.23 0.21
CA GLY A 75 -5.69 -10.51 -0.71
C GLY A 75 -5.22 -10.96 -2.08
N PHE A 76 -6.07 -10.74 -3.08
CA PHE A 76 -5.90 -11.28 -4.45
C PHE A 76 -5.75 -10.20 -5.53
N ALA A 77 -6.08 -8.93 -5.27
CA ALA A 77 -6.14 -7.93 -6.34
C ALA A 77 -4.81 -7.77 -7.08
N ARG A 78 -3.67 -7.74 -6.38
CA ARG A 78 -2.33 -7.68 -6.99
C ARG A 78 -1.95 -8.87 -7.89
N ASP A 79 -2.73 -9.94 -7.88
CA ASP A 79 -2.48 -11.17 -8.64
C ASP A 79 -3.48 -11.34 -9.80
N LEU A 80 -4.40 -10.38 -9.98
CA LEU A 80 -5.40 -10.38 -11.05
C LEU A 80 -5.17 -9.21 -12.01
N ARG A 81 -5.56 -9.41 -13.27
CA ARG A 81 -5.51 -8.36 -14.28
C ARG A 81 -6.70 -7.43 -14.18
N PHE A 82 -6.44 -6.13 -14.19
CA PHE A 82 -7.47 -5.10 -14.26
C PHE A 82 -7.74 -4.71 -15.73
N GLY A 83 -8.98 -4.33 -16.01
CA GLY A 83 -9.36 -3.77 -17.31
C GLY A 83 -9.09 -2.27 -17.38
N TRP A 84 -8.43 -1.80 -18.43
CA TRP A 84 -8.30 -0.37 -18.72
C TRP A 84 -9.67 0.20 -19.09
N ILE A 85 -10.15 1.22 -18.36
CA ILE A 85 -11.36 1.96 -18.74
C ILE A 85 -11.03 3.33 -19.32
N GLU A 86 -9.89 3.91 -18.93
CA GLU A 86 -9.40 5.20 -19.45
C GLU A 86 -7.87 5.18 -19.55
N ARG A 87 -7.33 5.74 -20.65
CA ARG A 87 -5.89 5.96 -20.86
C ARG A 87 -5.67 7.28 -21.56
N GLY A 88 -4.91 8.16 -20.95
CA GLY A 88 -4.48 9.45 -21.48
C GLY A 88 -2.97 9.63 -21.33
N ALA A 89 -2.46 10.81 -21.73
CA ALA A 89 -1.02 11.09 -21.65
C ALA A 89 -0.51 11.23 -20.20
N ASN A 90 -1.35 11.73 -19.30
CA ASN A 90 -1.00 12.04 -17.91
C ASN A 90 -1.93 11.37 -16.88
N SER A 91 -2.99 10.67 -17.30
CA SER A 91 -3.83 9.88 -16.40
C SER A 91 -4.27 8.56 -17.02
N CYS A 92 -4.62 7.60 -16.17
CA CYS A 92 -5.29 6.36 -16.58
C CYS A 92 -6.13 5.80 -15.43
N THR A 93 -7.15 5.01 -15.77
CA THR A 93 -8.02 4.34 -14.81
C THR A 93 -8.19 2.87 -15.19
N LEU A 94 -8.03 1.99 -14.21
CA LEU A 94 -8.22 0.55 -14.35
C LEU A 94 -9.28 0.03 -13.37
N VAL A 95 -9.95 -1.06 -13.73
CA VAL A 95 -11.03 -1.65 -12.92
C VAL A 95 -10.87 -3.15 -12.76
N LEU A 96 -11.12 -3.63 -11.55
CA LEU A 96 -11.37 -5.04 -11.23
C LEU A 96 -12.78 -5.17 -10.65
N THR A 97 -13.60 -6.05 -11.20
CA THR A 97 -14.90 -6.43 -10.64
C THR A 97 -14.87 -7.86 -10.12
N ASP A 98 -15.81 -8.21 -9.25
CA ASP A 98 -15.95 -9.59 -8.82
C ASP A 98 -16.23 -10.54 -10.00
N SER A 99 -15.77 -11.78 -9.84
CA SER A 99 -15.95 -12.87 -10.79
C SER A 99 -16.21 -14.17 -10.03
N ALA A 100 -16.49 -15.26 -10.74
CA ALA A 100 -16.60 -16.57 -10.11
C ALA A 100 -15.32 -16.97 -9.36
N GLU A 101 -14.14 -16.59 -9.88
CA GLU A 101 -12.85 -16.86 -9.22
C GLU A 101 -12.71 -16.09 -7.91
N THR A 102 -13.00 -14.80 -7.89
CA THR A 102 -12.87 -13.99 -6.67
C THR A 102 -13.92 -14.40 -5.64
N ARG A 103 -15.16 -14.71 -6.07
CA ARG A 103 -16.24 -15.17 -5.18
C ARG A 103 -15.94 -16.50 -4.50
N ALA A 104 -15.08 -17.34 -5.06
CA ALA A 104 -14.60 -18.56 -4.42
C ALA A 104 -13.66 -18.30 -3.22
N ARG A 105 -13.12 -17.07 -3.09
CA ARG A 105 -12.20 -16.65 -2.01
C ARG A 105 -12.77 -15.52 -1.14
N TYR A 106 -13.70 -14.75 -1.67
CA TYR A 106 -14.29 -13.56 -1.06
C TYR A 106 -15.73 -13.41 -1.57
N PRO A 107 -16.74 -13.84 -0.81
CA PRO A 107 -18.10 -14.04 -1.30
C PRO A 107 -18.91 -12.76 -1.44
N PHE A 108 -18.28 -11.62 -1.76
CA PHE A 108 -18.94 -10.32 -1.87
C PHE A 108 -18.80 -9.76 -3.29
N ALA A 109 -19.84 -9.08 -3.76
CA ALA A 109 -19.79 -8.33 -5.01
C ALA A 109 -19.05 -7.00 -4.80
N PHE A 110 -18.20 -6.62 -5.75
CA PHE A 110 -17.45 -5.38 -5.66
C PHE A 110 -17.07 -4.84 -7.04
N ARG A 111 -16.79 -3.54 -7.08
CA ARG A 111 -16.02 -2.90 -8.14
C ARG A 111 -14.91 -2.07 -7.51
N LEU A 112 -13.66 -2.37 -7.87
CA LEU A 112 -12.48 -1.65 -7.47
C LEU A 112 -11.93 -0.89 -8.68
N ALA A 113 -12.01 0.44 -8.66
CA ALA A 113 -11.33 1.30 -9.63
C ALA A 113 -10.05 1.90 -9.03
N VAL A 114 -9.02 2.01 -9.85
CA VAL A 114 -7.72 2.60 -9.50
C VAL A 114 -7.36 3.62 -10.56
N SER A 115 -7.28 4.88 -10.15
CA SER A 115 -6.94 5.99 -11.04
C SER A 115 -5.56 6.53 -10.69
N PHE A 116 -4.75 6.75 -11.72
CA PHE A 116 -3.42 7.35 -11.61
C PHE A 116 -3.43 8.66 -12.38
N THR A 117 -2.91 9.73 -11.78
CA THR A 117 -2.74 11.03 -12.44
C THR A 117 -1.36 11.57 -12.14
N VAL A 118 -0.64 11.96 -13.16
CA VAL A 118 0.64 12.67 -13.06
C VAL A 118 0.38 14.15 -13.32
N ALA A 119 0.78 15.00 -12.38
CA ALA A 119 0.77 16.44 -12.53
C ALA A 119 2.06 17.04 -11.94
N LYS A 120 2.80 17.81 -12.74
CA LYS A 120 4.12 18.35 -12.36
C LYS A 120 5.07 17.22 -11.88
N SER A 121 5.44 17.24 -10.60
CA SER A 121 6.32 16.29 -9.91
C SER A 121 5.56 15.33 -8.99
N ASP A 122 4.23 15.27 -9.12
CA ASP A 122 3.35 14.49 -8.24
C ASP A 122 2.65 13.37 -9.02
N LEU A 123 2.58 12.19 -8.40
CA LEU A 123 1.71 11.09 -8.80
C LEU A 123 0.57 10.97 -7.78
N ASP A 124 -0.65 11.29 -8.19
CA ASP A 124 -1.87 11.02 -7.45
C ASP A 124 -2.41 9.61 -7.79
N VAL A 125 -2.78 8.85 -6.76
CA VAL A 125 -3.40 7.54 -6.89
C VAL A 125 -4.68 7.51 -6.07
N ILE A 126 -5.79 7.16 -6.71
CA ILE A 126 -7.12 7.12 -6.11
C ILE A 126 -7.66 5.70 -6.20
N PHE A 127 -8.15 5.18 -5.08
CA PHE A 127 -8.90 3.92 -4.98
C PHE A 127 -10.37 4.22 -4.76
N GLU A 128 -11.22 3.60 -5.57
CA GLU A 128 -12.67 3.62 -5.40
C GLU A 128 -13.18 2.19 -5.22
N VAL A 129 -13.66 1.87 -4.03
CA VAL A 129 -14.27 0.58 -3.70
C VAL A 129 -15.77 0.77 -3.65
N THR A 130 -16.48 0.26 -4.65
CA THR A 130 -17.93 0.30 -4.74
C THR A 130 -18.51 -1.05 -4.35
N ASN A 131 -19.51 -1.04 -3.46
CA ASN A 131 -20.33 -2.21 -3.20
C ASN A 131 -21.41 -2.33 -4.27
N THR A 132 -21.28 -3.36 -5.12
CA THR A 132 -22.22 -3.65 -6.21
C THR A 132 -23.24 -4.74 -5.84
N GLY A 133 -23.19 -5.24 -4.60
CA GLY A 133 -24.10 -6.24 -4.06
C GLY A 133 -25.25 -5.63 -3.25
N ASP A 134 -26.00 -6.51 -2.60
CA ASP A 134 -27.17 -6.22 -1.77
C ASP A 134 -26.91 -6.36 -0.25
N GLU A 135 -25.76 -6.91 0.14
CA GLU A 135 -25.30 -7.00 1.54
C GLU A 135 -24.19 -5.99 1.86
N MET A 136 -23.86 -5.83 3.14
CA MET A 136 -22.73 -5.01 3.56
C MET A 136 -21.42 -5.58 3.01
N LEU A 137 -20.56 -4.76 2.41
CA LEU A 137 -19.24 -5.15 1.91
C LEU A 137 -18.16 -4.85 2.97
N PRO A 138 -17.65 -5.85 3.70
CA PRO A 138 -16.49 -5.73 4.58
C PRO A 138 -15.20 -5.76 3.76
N ALA A 139 -14.36 -4.71 3.78
CA ALA A 139 -13.12 -4.69 3.02
C ALA A 139 -12.01 -3.87 3.69
N SER A 140 -10.77 -4.23 3.43
CA SER A 140 -9.60 -3.36 3.60
C SER A 140 -9.00 -3.04 2.24
N ILE A 141 -8.33 -1.89 2.15
CA ILE A 141 -7.59 -1.44 0.98
C ILE A 141 -6.26 -0.84 1.42
N GLY A 142 -5.20 -1.07 0.66
CA GLY A 142 -3.89 -0.47 0.94
C GLY A 142 -3.01 -0.42 -0.30
N ALA A 143 -1.99 0.45 -0.25
CA ALA A 143 -0.91 0.48 -1.22
C ALA A 143 0.39 -0.02 -0.56
N HIS A 144 1.31 -0.55 -1.35
CA HIS A 144 2.59 -1.07 -0.84
C HIS A 144 3.78 -0.63 -1.72
N PRO A 145 3.94 0.67 -2.02
CA PRO A 145 5.03 1.14 -2.87
C PRO A 145 6.39 0.93 -2.20
N ALA A 146 7.30 0.24 -2.89
CA ALA A 146 8.69 0.11 -2.48
C ALA A 146 9.57 1.13 -3.21
N PHE A 147 10.13 2.07 -2.46
CA PHE A 147 11.08 3.06 -2.97
C PHE A 147 12.51 2.57 -2.80
N ASN A 148 13.41 2.91 -3.72
CA ASN A 148 14.82 2.56 -3.61
C ASN A 148 15.42 3.15 -2.33
N TRP A 149 16.12 2.32 -1.55
CA TRP A 149 16.80 2.71 -0.33
C TRP A 149 18.23 2.15 -0.33
N PRO A 150 19.23 3.01 -0.61
CA PRO A 150 19.16 4.48 -0.75
C PRO A 150 18.60 4.96 -2.11
N LEU A 151 18.00 6.16 -2.14
CA LEU A 151 17.63 6.84 -3.41
C LEU A 151 18.86 7.27 -4.22
N ARG A 152 19.99 7.47 -3.54
CA ARG A 152 21.29 7.79 -4.13
C ARG A 152 22.31 6.68 -3.82
N PRO A 153 22.97 6.10 -4.83
CA PRO A 153 23.93 5.02 -4.60
C PRO A 153 25.20 5.49 -3.85
N ASP A 154 25.49 6.79 -3.84
CA ASP A 154 26.62 7.38 -3.11
C ASP A 154 26.32 7.71 -1.64
N LEU A 155 25.11 7.42 -1.15
CA LEU A 155 24.72 7.63 0.25
C LEU A 155 24.48 6.29 0.94
N ALA A 156 24.86 6.22 2.22
CA ALA A 156 24.51 5.08 3.07
C ALA A 156 23.00 5.05 3.35
N LYS A 157 22.46 3.88 3.69
CA LYS A 157 21.05 3.73 4.05
C LYS A 157 20.68 4.56 5.28
N GLU A 158 21.57 4.60 6.26
CA GLU A 158 21.43 5.29 7.54
C GLU A 158 21.47 6.81 7.40
N ALA A 159 21.85 7.33 6.22
CA ALA A 159 21.74 8.76 5.92
C ALA A 159 20.30 9.21 5.64
N TYR A 160 19.37 8.26 5.49
CA TYR A 160 17.96 8.54 5.23
C TYR A 160 17.12 8.43 6.50
N GLU A 161 16.08 9.25 6.56
CA GLU A 161 15.04 9.21 7.60
C GLU A 161 13.64 9.35 6.97
N ILE A 162 12.63 9.00 7.77
CA ILE A 162 11.24 9.37 7.50
C ILE A 162 10.85 10.48 8.47
N THR A 163 10.37 11.62 7.97
CA THR A 163 9.82 12.72 8.76
C THR A 163 8.30 12.73 8.64
N PHE A 164 7.59 12.67 9.77
CA PHE A 164 6.14 12.77 9.87
C PHE A 164 5.68 14.24 9.89
N SER A 165 4.49 14.53 9.36
CA SER A 165 3.93 15.90 9.37
C SER A 165 3.60 16.39 10.79
N ASN A 166 3.13 15.48 11.65
CA ASN A 166 2.77 15.74 13.04
C ASN A 166 3.63 14.91 14.00
N ASP A 167 3.55 15.23 15.30
CA ASP A 167 4.11 14.36 16.32
C ASP A 167 3.32 13.04 16.33
N GLU A 168 4.02 11.91 16.38
CA GLU A 168 3.43 10.57 16.45
C GLU A 168 3.66 9.98 17.84
N PRO A 169 2.85 10.29 18.87
CA PRO A 169 3.06 9.80 20.22
C PRO A 169 2.51 8.39 20.46
N ALA A 170 1.64 7.90 19.57
CA ALA A 170 1.01 6.59 19.73
C ALA A 170 2.05 5.48 19.60
N PRO A 171 2.01 4.42 20.42
CA PRO A 171 2.87 3.25 20.25
C PRO A 171 2.56 2.53 18.93
N ILE A 172 3.56 1.83 18.41
CA ILE A 172 3.45 1.05 17.17
C ILE A 172 2.92 -0.36 17.44
N ARG A 173 2.64 -1.09 16.37
CA ARG A 173 2.41 -2.53 16.36
C ARG A 173 3.47 -3.27 15.57
N ARG A 174 3.59 -4.57 15.86
CA ARG A 174 4.48 -5.53 15.18
C ARG A 174 3.73 -6.81 14.86
N LEU A 175 4.36 -7.63 14.02
CA LEU A 175 3.80 -8.89 13.57
C LEU A 175 4.47 -10.09 14.25
N LYS A 176 3.72 -11.19 14.35
CA LYS A 176 4.22 -12.53 14.62
C LYS A 176 3.56 -13.48 13.63
N ASP A 177 4.36 -14.15 12.81
CA ASP A 177 3.89 -15.07 11.76
C ASP A 177 2.90 -14.42 10.76
N GLY A 178 3.02 -13.10 10.55
CA GLY A 178 2.15 -12.29 9.70
C GLY A 178 0.87 -11.78 10.37
N LEU A 179 0.66 -12.07 11.66
CA LEU A 179 -0.50 -11.63 12.45
C LEU A 179 -0.12 -10.51 13.43
N MET A 180 -1.06 -9.61 13.73
CA MET A 180 -0.82 -8.48 14.61
C MET A 180 -0.65 -8.92 16.06
N ARG A 181 0.50 -8.59 16.68
CA ARG A 181 0.74 -8.81 18.11
C ARG A 181 -0.28 -8.01 18.94
N ALA A 182 -0.74 -8.57 20.05
CA ALA A 182 -1.72 -7.92 20.92
C ALA A 182 -1.12 -6.73 21.70
N ALA A 183 0.10 -6.91 22.22
CA ALA A 183 0.82 -5.86 22.92
C ALA A 183 1.36 -4.83 21.91
N PRO A 184 1.12 -3.52 22.12
CA PRO A 184 1.81 -2.48 21.37
C PRO A 184 3.27 -2.38 21.82
N GLU A 185 4.11 -1.75 21.00
CA GLU A 185 5.52 -1.52 21.27
C GLU A 185 5.87 -0.03 21.28
N PRO A 186 6.95 0.39 21.98
CA PRO A 186 7.36 1.79 22.00
C PRO A 186 7.53 2.36 20.59
N ASN A 187 7.07 3.60 20.40
CA ASN A 187 7.24 4.28 19.12
C ASN A 187 8.72 4.72 18.95
N PRO A 188 9.41 4.30 17.87
CA PRO A 188 10.79 4.70 17.61
C PRO A 188 10.92 6.13 17.04
N VAL A 189 9.82 6.82 16.76
CA VAL A 189 9.82 8.21 16.28
C VAL A 189 10.25 9.15 17.39
N SER A 190 11.20 10.04 17.08
CA SER A 190 11.67 11.12 17.96
C SER A 190 11.66 12.42 17.18
N GLU A 191 11.07 13.48 17.73
CA GLU A 191 10.97 14.80 17.06
C GLU A 191 10.41 14.70 15.62
N LYS A 192 9.34 13.89 15.45
CA LYS A 192 8.72 13.55 14.15
C LYS A 192 9.59 12.76 13.18
N LYS A 193 10.78 12.32 13.59
CA LYS A 193 11.73 11.60 12.74
C LYS A 193 11.83 10.13 13.14
N LEU A 194 11.75 9.27 12.15
CA LEU A 194 12.07 7.85 12.24
C LEU A 194 13.43 7.63 11.55
N ALA A 195 14.46 7.40 12.35
CA ALA A 195 15.77 7.01 11.83
C ALA A 195 15.67 5.62 11.18
N LEU A 196 16.17 5.51 9.94
CA LEU A 196 16.12 4.25 9.21
C LEU A 196 17.40 3.44 9.44
N SER A 197 17.22 2.15 9.73
CA SER A 197 18.30 1.17 9.82
C SER A 197 17.75 -0.21 9.47
N GLU A 198 18.60 -1.14 9.06
CA GLU A 198 18.13 -2.49 8.70
C GLU A 198 17.48 -3.22 9.89
N ARG A 199 17.99 -2.97 11.11
CA ARG A 199 17.46 -3.55 12.36
C ARG A 199 16.05 -3.09 12.72
N LEU A 200 15.59 -1.97 12.15
CA LEU A 200 14.21 -1.50 12.35
C LEU A 200 13.18 -2.55 11.91
N PHE A 201 13.56 -3.44 10.99
CA PHE A 201 12.72 -4.44 10.35
C PHE A 201 12.99 -5.88 10.81
N ASP A 202 13.84 -6.08 11.83
CA ASP A 202 14.14 -7.41 12.41
C ASP A 202 12.86 -8.16 12.84
N ASP A 203 11.86 -7.40 13.29
CA ASP A 203 10.55 -7.85 13.75
C ASP A 203 9.43 -7.61 12.71
N ASP A 204 9.78 -7.64 11.42
CA ASP A 204 8.88 -7.35 10.29
C ASP A 204 8.45 -5.86 10.28
N ALA A 205 7.33 -5.54 9.61
CA ALA A 205 6.86 -4.16 9.43
C ALA A 205 6.72 -3.39 10.75
N VAL A 206 7.08 -2.09 10.72
CA VAL A 206 6.70 -1.11 11.73
C VAL A 206 5.31 -0.61 11.37
N ILE A 207 4.32 -0.82 12.23
CA ILE A 207 2.93 -0.49 11.91
C ILE A 207 2.45 0.63 12.82
N PHE A 208 2.06 1.75 12.23
CA PHE A 208 1.37 2.84 12.90
C PHE A 208 -0.14 2.63 12.73
N ASP A 209 -0.80 2.04 13.73
CA ASP A 209 -2.25 1.73 13.71
C ASP A 209 -3.13 2.89 14.20
N ARG A 210 -2.50 3.99 14.66
CA ARG A 210 -3.14 5.22 15.12
C ARG A 210 -2.31 6.42 14.71
N LEU A 211 -2.44 6.85 13.46
CA LEU A 211 -1.70 7.98 12.90
C LEU A 211 -2.26 9.33 13.32
N ALA A 212 -1.37 10.27 13.63
CA ALA A 212 -1.69 11.70 13.73
C ALA A 212 -1.38 12.45 12.42
N SER A 213 -0.47 11.93 11.60
CA SER A 213 -0.02 12.53 10.35
C SER A 213 -0.86 12.11 9.16
N THR A 214 -0.86 12.97 8.14
CA THR A 214 -1.44 12.70 6.81
C THR A 214 -0.37 12.72 5.71
N SER A 215 0.90 12.89 6.09
CA SER A 215 2.02 12.71 5.18
C SER A 215 3.30 12.29 5.92
N VAL A 216 4.21 11.68 5.17
CA VAL A 216 5.60 11.47 5.56
C VAL A 216 6.54 11.85 4.43
N ARG A 217 7.72 12.34 4.79
CA ARG A 217 8.82 12.63 3.87
C ARG A 217 9.97 11.64 4.08
N TYR A 218 10.35 10.92 3.04
CA TYR A 218 11.52 10.05 2.98
C TYR A 218 12.67 10.76 2.26
N ALA A 219 13.78 11.01 2.95
CA ALA A 219 14.88 11.78 2.42
C ALA A 219 16.20 11.56 3.18
N ALA A 220 17.30 11.95 2.54
CA ALA A 220 18.56 12.27 3.20
C ALA A 220 18.75 13.80 3.21
N ASP A 221 19.84 14.29 3.81
CA ASP A 221 20.18 15.73 3.82
C ASP A 221 20.45 16.32 2.44
N ARG A 222 20.71 15.47 1.43
CA ARG A 222 20.96 15.89 0.04
C ARG A 222 20.39 14.91 -0.98
N GLY A 223 20.00 15.43 -2.13
CA GLY A 223 19.41 14.65 -3.22
C GLY A 223 17.89 14.56 -3.12
N PRO A 224 17.28 13.69 -3.94
CA PRO A 224 15.82 13.67 -4.06
C PRO A 224 15.16 13.25 -2.74
N SER A 225 13.95 13.76 -2.54
CA SER A 225 13.06 13.32 -1.47
C SER A 225 11.72 12.86 -2.03
N ILE A 226 11.09 11.94 -1.31
CA ILE A 226 9.76 11.44 -1.62
C ILE A 226 8.84 11.85 -0.49
N GLU A 227 7.78 12.59 -0.80
CA GLU A 227 6.69 12.84 0.13
C GLU A 227 5.51 11.92 -0.22
N VAL A 228 5.08 11.09 0.72
CA VAL A 228 3.86 10.29 0.60
C VAL A 228 2.81 10.95 1.48
N SER A 229 1.74 11.45 0.87
CA SER A 229 0.60 12.03 1.58
C SER A 229 -0.67 11.24 1.28
N TRP A 230 -1.66 11.27 2.17
CA TRP A 230 -2.88 10.48 2.03
C TRP A 230 -4.13 11.16 2.59
N ASP A 231 -5.27 10.70 2.08
CA ASP A 231 -6.61 11.01 2.59
C ASP A 231 -7.47 9.73 2.55
N GLY A 232 -8.22 9.49 3.63
CA GLY A 232 -9.03 8.29 3.88
C GLY A 232 -8.30 7.08 4.51
N PHE A 233 -6.97 7.02 4.35
CA PHE A 233 -6.12 6.00 5.00
C PHE A 233 -5.91 6.32 6.49
N GLN A 234 -5.87 5.29 7.34
CA GLN A 234 -5.81 5.42 8.80
C GLN A 234 -4.61 4.76 9.44
N GLU A 235 -3.95 3.86 8.72
CA GLU A 235 -2.77 3.15 9.18
C GLU A 235 -1.61 3.30 8.17
N LEU A 236 -0.38 3.13 8.65
CA LEU A 236 0.83 3.20 7.83
C LEU A 236 1.75 2.03 8.19
N GLY A 237 2.11 1.24 7.19
CA GLY A 237 3.20 0.28 7.28
C GLY A 237 4.51 0.91 6.78
N ILE A 238 5.58 0.77 7.56
CA ILE A 238 6.95 0.99 7.08
C ILE A 238 7.67 -0.34 7.12
N TRP A 239 8.19 -0.78 5.97
CA TRP A 239 8.77 -2.12 5.85
C TRP A 239 9.96 -2.16 4.91
N SER A 240 10.91 -3.03 5.19
CA SER A 240 11.92 -3.46 4.24
C SER A 240 12.19 -4.95 4.44
N LYS A 241 12.60 -5.64 3.38
CA LYS A 241 12.96 -7.04 3.47
C LYS A 241 14.31 -7.20 4.19
N LEU A 242 14.36 -8.14 5.14
CA LEU A 242 15.58 -8.53 5.84
C LEU A 242 16.73 -8.92 4.90
N GLY A 243 17.96 -8.83 5.42
CA GLY A 243 19.18 -9.09 4.64
C GLY A 243 19.58 -7.91 3.75
N GLY A 244 19.20 -6.70 4.19
CA GLY A 244 19.61 -5.45 3.57
C GLY A 244 19.04 -5.20 2.19
N ALA A 245 17.77 -5.50 1.96
CA ALA A 245 17.10 -5.17 0.70
C ALA A 245 17.25 -3.68 0.35
N PRO A 246 17.52 -3.34 -0.92
CA PRO A 246 17.82 -1.97 -1.33
C PRO A 246 16.54 -1.15 -1.57
N PHE A 247 15.52 -1.35 -0.73
CA PHE A 247 14.25 -0.65 -0.85
C PHE A 247 13.59 -0.47 0.52
N LEU A 248 12.71 0.51 0.60
CA LEU A 248 11.86 0.83 1.74
C LEU A 248 10.43 1.00 1.25
N CYS A 249 9.50 0.28 1.87
CA CYS A 249 8.08 0.42 1.63
C CYS A 249 7.47 1.44 2.59
N ILE A 250 6.62 2.30 2.04
CA ILE A 250 5.85 3.30 2.78
C ILE A 250 4.40 3.11 2.39
N GLU A 251 3.61 2.51 3.27
CA GLU A 251 2.42 1.78 2.88
C GLU A 251 1.16 2.36 3.55
N PRO A 252 0.45 3.30 2.90
CA PRO A 252 -0.80 3.81 3.43
C PRO A 252 -1.89 2.74 3.35
N TRP A 253 -2.55 2.48 4.48
CA TRP A 253 -3.51 1.40 4.65
C TRP A 253 -4.82 1.88 5.26
N ARG A 254 -5.89 1.17 4.91
CA ARG A 254 -7.18 1.21 5.60
C ARG A 254 -7.53 -0.22 5.99
N GLY A 255 -7.10 -0.58 7.19
CA GLY A 255 -7.10 -1.91 7.75
C GLY A 255 -5.69 -2.49 7.89
N PHE A 256 -5.59 -3.62 8.57
CA PHE A 256 -4.32 -4.22 8.98
C PHE A 256 -4.45 -5.73 9.14
N ALA A 257 -3.34 -6.45 9.35
CA ALA A 257 -3.33 -7.89 9.57
C ALA A 257 -4.25 -8.32 10.73
N SER A 258 -4.81 -9.53 10.69
CA SER A 258 -5.64 -10.02 11.80
C SER A 258 -4.87 -10.00 13.12
N PRO A 259 -5.48 -9.51 14.22
CA PRO A 259 -4.97 -9.75 15.56
C PRO A 259 -4.79 -11.26 15.81
N THR A 260 -3.73 -11.65 16.50
CA THR A 260 -3.45 -13.07 16.82
C THR A 260 -4.61 -13.76 17.54
N ALA A 261 -5.33 -13.01 18.37
CA ALA A 261 -6.49 -13.48 19.13
C ALA A 261 -7.80 -13.49 18.31
N PHE A 262 -7.85 -12.86 17.13
CA PHE A 262 -9.06 -12.80 16.33
C PHE A 262 -9.28 -14.12 15.57
N ASP A 263 -10.44 -14.76 15.77
CA ASP A 263 -10.84 -16.00 15.10
C ASP A 263 -12.32 -15.97 14.67
N GLY A 264 -12.89 -14.78 14.50
CA GLY A 264 -14.32 -14.57 14.30
C GLY A 264 -14.76 -14.48 12.84
N GLU A 265 -16.05 -14.16 12.66
CA GLU A 265 -16.64 -13.77 11.39
C GLU A 265 -15.88 -12.60 10.77
N PHE A 266 -15.55 -12.69 9.48
CA PHE A 266 -14.71 -11.72 8.78
C PHE A 266 -15.27 -10.31 8.91
N ALA A 267 -16.58 -10.12 8.80
CA ALA A 267 -17.22 -8.82 8.97
C ALA A 267 -16.95 -8.16 10.33
N HIS A 268 -16.53 -8.92 11.36
CA HIS A 268 -16.17 -8.39 12.68
C HIS A 268 -14.66 -8.18 12.86
N LYS A 269 -13.85 -8.48 11.85
CA LYS A 269 -12.40 -8.27 11.91
C LYS A 269 -12.11 -6.77 12.09
N PRO A 270 -11.32 -6.39 13.10
CA PRO A 270 -10.93 -4.99 13.28
C PRO A 270 -10.22 -4.41 12.04
N GLY A 271 -10.45 -3.11 11.80
CA GLY A 271 -9.85 -2.34 10.71
C GLY A 271 -10.57 -2.45 9.36
N LEU A 272 -11.62 -3.25 9.24
CA LEU A 272 -12.41 -3.30 8.01
C LEU A 272 -13.25 -2.04 7.84
N MET A 273 -13.36 -1.59 6.59
CA MET A 273 -14.44 -0.74 6.14
C MET A 273 -15.70 -1.58 5.95
N HIS A 274 -16.85 -1.01 6.30
CA HIS A 274 -18.17 -1.56 5.98
C HIS A 274 -18.86 -0.62 5.00
N ILE A 275 -19.01 -1.08 3.76
CA ILE A 275 -19.55 -0.29 2.64
C ILE A 275 -20.95 -0.79 2.36
N ALA A 276 -21.96 0.06 2.57
CA ALA A 276 -23.36 -0.30 2.35
C ALA A 276 -23.64 -0.57 0.86
N PRO A 277 -24.73 -1.27 0.50
CA PRO A 277 -25.11 -1.48 -0.89
C PRO A 277 -25.15 -0.17 -1.69
N ALA A 278 -24.63 -0.20 -2.93
CA ALA A 278 -24.47 0.94 -3.83
C ALA A 278 -23.55 2.09 -3.36
N GLU A 279 -23.00 2.03 -2.14
CA GLU A 279 -22.05 3.02 -1.66
C GLU A 279 -20.65 2.80 -2.25
N THR A 280 -19.89 3.90 -2.30
CA THR A 280 -18.47 3.89 -2.67
C THR A 280 -17.63 4.47 -1.54
N ARG A 281 -16.47 3.86 -1.29
CA ARG A 281 -15.41 4.46 -0.47
C ARG A 281 -14.26 4.88 -1.36
N ILE A 282 -13.82 6.12 -1.18
CA ILE A 282 -12.74 6.74 -1.94
C ILE A 282 -11.58 6.99 -0.98
N LEU A 283 -10.40 6.50 -1.34
CA LEU A 283 -9.16 6.77 -0.63
C LEU A 283 -8.12 7.22 -1.64
N ARG A 284 -7.21 8.10 -1.23
CA ARG A 284 -6.17 8.59 -2.12
C ARG A 284 -4.84 8.70 -1.40
N TYR A 285 -3.77 8.47 -2.15
CA TYR A 285 -2.44 8.89 -1.74
C TYR A 285 -1.74 9.59 -2.90
N ARG A 286 -0.80 10.46 -2.55
CA ARG A 286 0.04 11.17 -3.50
C ARG A 286 1.50 10.89 -3.17
N VAL A 287 2.29 10.70 -4.21
CA VAL A 287 3.75 10.65 -4.15
C VAL A 287 4.29 11.92 -4.81
N GLY A 288 4.78 12.85 -3.99
CA GLY A 288 5.44 14.07 -4.44
C GLY A 288 6.95 13.91 -4.47
N ILE A 289 7.59 14.32 -5.56
CA ILE A 289 9.04 14.22 -5.74
C ILE A 289 9.69 15.60 -5.54
N GLY A 290 10.53 15.72 -4.51
CA GLY A 290 11.37 16.88 -4.25
C GLY A 290 12.78 16.72 -4.83
N GLY A 291 13.38 17.83 -5.26
CA GLY A 291 14.77 17.91 -5.73
C GLY A 291 15.80 18.11 -4.63
#